data_AF-A0A3B8W5G0-F1
#
_entry.id   AF-A0A3B8W5G0-F1
#
_cell.length_a   1.000
_cell.length_b   1.000
_cell.length_c   1.000
_cell.angle_alpha   90.00
_cell.angle_beta   90.00
_cell.angle_gamma   90.00
#
_symmetry.space_group_name_H-M   'P 1'
#
loop_
_entity.id
_entity.type
_entity.pdbx_description
1 polymer ?
#
loop_
_entity_poly.entity_id
_entity_poly.type
_entity_poly.pdbx_seq_one_letter_code
_entity_poly.pdbx_strand_id
1 'polypeptide(L)'
;MDELKESLDSNIYLYSHPIDESLLDNIVSDLQKNPPLKPDYKRLVNVYTNKLQYVKLKINGLNVDDSKVKLPKDTLPIRNKELIKKIESKLSLFTEKDKDEYFQELKKYKDEISEIRKKHLTPLKTRDESILHLDKKLLFNDEINNVVDKYKKHVKDSVHLLQNKITNTKTNLLSVLTEFFMLNKEELIDKDSLFKNNIEYLDYLAKTKAEDIVHKIKWPNAHELIKKLEVNIMYSDITFEDLKNKNLLNELVEKEIIDKSDFNELAEFSQAIVLENND
;
A
#
# COMPACT_ATOMS: atom_id res chain seq x y z
N MET A 1 -52.48 -43.00 -2.55
CA MET A 1 -51.83 -42.70 -3.84
C MET A 1 -52.82 -42.00 -4.74
N ASP A 2 -53.02 -40.70 -4.72
CA ASP A 2 -52.72 -39.62 -3.78
C ASP A 2 -53.29 -38.40 -4.50
N GLU A 3 -54.56 -38.11 -4.26
CA GLU A 3 -55.23 -36.90 -4.74
C GLU A 3 -55.91 -36.30 -3.50
N LEU A 4 -55.22 -35.46 -2.71
CA LEU A 4 -55.05 -34.02 -2.96
C LEU A 4 -56.36 -33.36 -3.43
N LYS A 5 -57.30 -33.20 -2.49
CA LYS A 5 -58.08 -31.97 -2.25
C LYS A 5 -59.15 -32.24 -1.19
N GLU A 6 -58.95 -31.75 0.03
CA GLU A 6 -59.92 -30.84 0.68
C GLU A 6 -59.46 -30.39 2.07
N SER A 7 -59.79 -29.13 2.36
CA SER A 7 -59.70 -28.41 3.63
C SER A 7 -58.31 -27.96 4.09
N LEU A 8 -57.91 -26.83 3.51
CA LEU A 8 -57.27 -25.73 4.22
C LEU A 8 -58.07 -25.42 5.50
N ASP A 9 -57.60 -25.87 6.66
CA ASP A 9 -58.14 -25.42 7.95
C ASP A 9 -57.07 -25.45 9.05
N SER A 10 -55.94 -24.78 8.77
CA SER A 10 -55.05 -24.32 9.85
C SER A 10 -55.24 -22.82 10.01
N ASN A 11 -56.14 -22.48 10.93
CA ASN A 11 -56.37 -21.12 11.41
C ASN A 11 -55.03 -20.48 11.85
N ILE A 12 -54.42 -19.70 10.96
CA ILE A 12 -53.39 -18.72 11.34
C ILE A 12 -54.16 -17.55 11.94
N TYR A 13 -54.37 -17.59 13.26
CA TYR A 13 -54.80 -16.43 14.01
C TYR A 13 -53.69 -15.37 13.91
N LEU A 14 -53.86 -14.43 12.97
CA LEU A 14 -53.15 -13.15 12.97
C LEU A 14 -53.63 -12.37 14.18
N TYR A 15 -52.94 -12.52 15.32
CA TYR A 15 -53.11 -11.63 16.46
C TYR A 15 -52.66 -10.22 16.04
N SER A 16 -53.61 -9.38 15.62
CA SER A 16 -53.38 -7.95 15.48
C SER A 16 -53.15 -7.38 16.87
N HIS A 17 -51.89 -7.15 17.24
CA HIS A 17 -51.59 -6.32 18.39
C HIS A 17 -52.04 -4.89 18.04
N PRO A 18 -52.86 -4.23 18.86
CA PRO A 18 -53.15 -2.82 18.65
C PRO A 18 -51.83 -2.06 18.65
N ILE A 19 -51.60 -1.29 17.58
CA ILE A 19 -50.40 -0.47 17.43
C ILE A 19 -50.49 0.61 18.52
N ASP A 20 -49.57 0.57 19.47
CA ASP A 20 -49.42 1.61 20.49
C ASP A 20 -48.98 2.92 19.82
N GLU A 21 -49.59 4.05 20.19
CA GLU A 21 -49.28 5.37 19.62
C GLU A 21 -47.79 5.70 19.77
N SER A 22 -47.18 5.27 20.88
CA SER A 22 -45.74 5.44 21.12
C SER A 22 -44.87 4.71 20.08
N LEU A 23 -45.34 3.56 19.59
CA LEU A 23 -44.63 2.72 18.62
C LEU A 23 -44.82 3.30 17.21
N LEU A 24 -46.00 3.84 16.92
CA LEU A 24 -46.27 4.57 15.67
C LEU A 24 -45.41 5.82 15.55
N ASP A 25 -45.33 6.64 16.60
CA ASP A 25 -44.53 7.86 16.60
C ASP A 25 -43.03 7.57 16.43
N ASN A 26 -42.54 6.49 17.05
CA ASN A 26 -41.16 6.04 16.87
C ASN A 26 -40.89 5.56 15.44
N ILE A 27 -41.79 4.79 14.84
CA ILE A 27 -41.66 4.34 13.44
C ILE A 27 -41.73 5.53 12.48
N VAL A 28 -42.64 6.48 12.71
CA VAL A 28 -42.76 7.69 11.88
C VAL A 28 -41.52 8.56 12.01
N SER A 29 -41.01 8.77 13.23
CA SER A 29 -39.76 9.52 13.44
C SER A 29 -38.56 8.82 12.79
N ASP A 30 -38.50 7.48 12.82
CA ASP A 30 -37.41 6.73 12.21
C ASP A 30 -37.50 6.75 10.68
N LEU A 31 -38.70 6.63 10.11
CA LEU A 31 -38.94 6.78 8.67
C LEU A 31 -38.69 8.21 8.17
N GLN A 32 -38.93 9.23 8.99
CA GLN A 32 -38.58 10.62 8.66
C GLN A 32 -37.07 10.87 8.73
N LYS A 33 -36.38 10.26 9.69
CA LYS A 33 -34.92 10.40 9.85
C LYS A 33 -34.15 9.54 8.84
N ASN A 34 -34.69 8.39 8.47
CA ASN A 34 -34.09 7.39 7.59
C ASN A 34 -35.13 6.94 6.56
N PRO A 35 -35.55 7.80 5.60
CA PRO A 35 -36.54 7.43 4.61
C PRO A 35 -36.04 6.23 3.80
N PRO A 36 -36.86 5.18 3.65
CA PRO A 36 -36.48 4.02 2.86
C PRO A 36 -36.22 4.45 1.42
N LEU A 37 -35.05 4.10 0.91
CA LEU A 37 -34.67 4.36 -0.48
C LEU A 37 -35.74 3.84 -1.43
N LYS A 38 -36.23 4.67 -2.35
CA LYS A 38 -37.21 4.23 -3.35
C LYS A 38 -36.71 2.97 -4.08
N PRO A 39 -37.56 1.98 -4.34
CA PRO A 39 -37.17 0.71 -4.94
C PRO A 39 -36.37 0.86 -6.24
N ASP A 40 -36.70 1.86 -7.06
CA ASP A 40 -36.01 2.15 -8.32
C ASP A 40 -34.56 2.59 -8.12
N TYR A 41 -34.26 3.30 -7.03
CA TYR A 41 -32.92 3.79 -6.69
C TYR A 41 -32.00 2.67 -6.26
N LYS A 42 -32.51 1.77 -5.42
CA LYS A 42 -31.79 0.55 -5.04
C LYS A 42 -31.55 -0.35 -6.25
N ARG A 43 -32.50 -0.41 -7.18
CA ARG A 43 -32.36 -1.17 -8.44
C ARG A 43 -31.26 -0.58 -9.31
N LEU A 44 -31.21 0.74 -9.47
CA LEU A 44 -30.23 1.43 -10.29
C LEU A 44 -28.81 1.25 -9.74
N VAL A 45 -28.61 1.49 -8.44
CA VAL A 45 -27.33 1.25 -7.75
C VAL A 45 -26.89 -0.20 -7.97
N ASN A 46 -27.79 -1.17 -7.74
CA ASN A 46 -27.48 -2.58 -7.95
C ASN A 46 -27.06 -2.90 -9.40
N VAL A 47 -27.65 -2.27 -10.41
CA VAL A 47 -27.24 -2.46 -11.81
C VAL A 47 -25.80 -2.00 -12.02
N TYR A 48 -25.44 -0.82 -11.52
CA TYR A 48 -24.08 -0.30 -11.67
C TYR A 48 -23.06 -1.02 -10.81
N THR A 49 -23.39 -1.39 -9.58
CA THR A 49 -22.55 -2.24 -8.72
C THR A 49 -22.32 -3.62 -9.34
N ASN A 50 -23.26 -4.14 -10.14
CA ASN A 50 -23.10 -5.42 -10.87
C ASN A 50 -22.34 -5.28 -12.20
N LYS A 51 -22.13 -4.05 -12.69
CA LYS A 51 -21.40 -3.80 -13.94
C LYS A 51 -19.99 -3.28 -13.71
N LEU A 52 -19.79 -2.49 -12.65
CA LEU A 52 -18.59 -1.70 -12.43
C LEU A 52 -18.10 -1.84 -10.99
N GLN A 53 -16.79 -1.80 -10.84
CA GLN A 53 -16.14 -1.79 -9.54
C GLN A 53 -14.94 -0.85 -9.56
N TYR A 54 -14.72 -0.11 -8.48
CA TYR A 54 -13.50 0.66 -8.31
C TYR A 54 -12.35 -0.25 -7.91
N VAL A 55 -11.18 0.02 -8.47
CA VAL A 55 -9.93 -0.68 -8.18
C VAL A 55 -8.87 0.33 -7.82
N LYS A 56 -8.33 0.17 -6.61
CA LYS A 56 -7.17 0.90 -6.12
C LYS A 56 -5.95 -0.01 -6.15
N LEU A 57 -5.09 0.20 -7.12
CA LEU A 57 -3.82 -0.50 -7.27
C LEU A 57 -2.68 0.40 -6.80
N LYS A 58 -1.97 -0.03 -5.76
CA LYS A 58 -0.82 0.68 -5.18
C LYS A 58 0.37 -0.26 -5.06
N ILE A 59 1.53 0.21 -5.53
CA ILE A 59 2.82 -0.47 -5.35
C ILE A 59 3.61 0.35 -4.33
N ASN A 60 3.96 -0.28 -3.21
CA ASN A 60 4.71 0.35 -2.12
C ASN A 60 6.18 -0.07 -2.16
N GLY A 61 7.05 0.72 -1.52
CA GLY A 61 8.42 0.31 -1.19
C GLY A 61 9.47 0.41 -2.30
N LEU A 62 9.14 0.93 -3.49
CA LEU A 62 10.12 0.99 -4.58
C LEU A 62 11.36 1.87 -4.29
N ASN A 63 11.29 2.78 -3.32
CA ASN A 63 12.40 3.65 -2.92
C ASN A 63 13.38 2.98 -1.93
N VAL A 64 13.35 1.65 -1.79
CA VAL A 64 14.30 0.92 -0.95
C VAL A 64 15.74 1.14 -1.44
N ASP A 65 15.94 1.41 -2.73
CA ASP A 65 17.23 1.73 -3.36
C ASP A 65 17.94 2.96 -2.78
N ASP A 66 17.18 3.90 -2.21
CA ASP A 66 17.71 5.11 -1.55
C ASP A 66 17.85 4.96 -0.02
N SER A 67 17.67 3.74 0.51
CA SER A 67 17.83 3.47 1.93
C SER A 67 19.29 3.68 2.37
N LYS A 68 19.54 4.83 2.99
CA LYS A 68 20.81 5.15 3.65
C LYS A 68 20.75 4.81 5.13
N VAL A 69 21.81 4.19 5.63
CA VAL A 69 21.98 3.99 7.07
C VAL A 69 22.36 5.33 7.70
N LYS A 70 21.53 5.83 8.60
CA LYS A 70 21.79 7.09 9.30
C LYS A 70 22.80 6.84 10.42
N LEU A 71 23.91 7.58 10.43
CA LEU A 71 24.74 7.64 11.63
C LEU A 71 24.09 8.58 12.67
N PRO A 72 24.07 8.21 13.95
CA PRO A 72 23.83 9.15 15.02
C PRO A 72 24.86 10.28 15.02
N LYS A 73 24.43 11.51 15.33
CA LYS A 73 25.26 12.72 15.25
C LYS A 73 26.53 12.69 16.13
N ASP A 74 26.53 11.83 17.16
CA ASP A 74 27.63 11.70 18.12
C ASP A 74 28.42 10.37 18.00
N THR A 75 28.16 9.57 16.96
CA THR A 75 28.84 8.25 16.82
C THR A 75 30.27 8.32 16.31
N LEU A 76 30.64 9.38 15.59
CA LEU A 76 32.00 9.55 15.08
C LEU A 76 32.73 10.59 15.94
N PRO A 77 33.85 10.25 16.60
CA PRO A 77 34.71 11.22 17.29
C PRO A 77 35.48 12.14 16.31
N ILE A 78 35.06 12.21 15.04
CA ILE A 78 35.90 12.59 13.91
C ILE A 78 35.48 13.94 13.37
N ARG A 79 36.38 14.94 13.43
CA ARG A 79 36.18 16.28 12.84
C ARG A 79 36.56 16.36 11.35
N ASN A 80 37.03 15.25 10.75
CA ASN A 80 37.50 15.22 9.37
C ASN A 80 36.34 15.06 8.37
N LYS A 81 36.04 16.13 7.63
CA LYS A 81 34.97 16.20 6.62
C LYS A 81 35.15 15.21 5.45
N GLU A 82 36.37 14.89 5.06
CA GLU A 82 36.63 13.95 3.96
C GLU A 82 36.31 12.52 4.37
N LEU A 83 36.67 12.15 5.59
CA LEU A 83 36.34 10.83 6.14
C LEU A 83 34.83 10.69 6.36
N ILE A 84 34.16 11.74 6.84
CA ILE A 84 32.69 11.75 6.98
C ILE A 84 32.04 11.48 5.62
N LYS A 85 32.46 12.18 4.55
CA LYS A 85 31.94 11.92 3.19
C LYS A 85 32.23 10.50 2.71
N LYS A 86 33.41 9.95 3.01
CA LYS A 86 33.79 8.57 2.65
C LYS A 86 33.00 7.52 3.43
N ILE A 87 32.62 7.82 4.67
CA ILE A 87 31.77 6.98 5.50
C ILE A 87 30.32 7.08 5.02
N GLU A 88 29.80 8.28 4.76
CA GLU A 88 28.45 8.53 4.25
C GLU A 88 28.20 7.87 2.89
N SER A 89 29.17 7.93 1.97
CA SER A 89 29.06 7.24 0.67
C SER A 89 29.02 5.72 0.82
N LYS A 90 29.76 5.18 1.81
CA LYS A 90 29.81 3.74 2.11
C LYS A 90 28.63 3.23 2.94
N LEU A 91 27.87 4.11 3.58
CA LEU A 91 26.62 3.79 4.28
C LEU A 91 25.39 3.73 3.37
N SER A 92 25.58 4.01 2.08
CA SER A 92 24.62 3.60 1.07
C SER A 92 24.57 2.08 1.02
N LEU A 93 23.40 1.51 1.30
CA LEU A 93 23.22 0.05 1.23
C LEU A 93 23.32 -0.45 -0.20
N PHE A 94 22.98 0.40 -1.17
CA PHE A 94 22.97 0.06 -2.59
C PHE A 94 23.96 0.94 -3.36
N THR A 95 24.70 0.31 -4.25
CA THR A 95 25.54 0.94 -5.27
C THR A 95 24.78 0.98 -6.59
N GLU A 96 25.26 1.77 -7.56
CA GLU A 96 24.64 1.83 -8.90
C GLU A 96 24.53 0.45 -9.56
N LYS A 97 25.53 -0.42 -9.37
CA LYS A 97 25.48 -1.79 -9.87
C LYS A 97 24.38 -2.63 -9.22
N ASP A 98 24.10 -2.44 -7.93
CA ASP A 98 23.01 -3.15 -7.26
C ASP A 98 21.64 -2.61 -7.70
N LYS A 99 21.55 -1.32 -8.04
CA LYS A 99 20.37 -0.72 -8.68
C LYS A 99 20.06 -1.42 -10.01
N ASP A 100 21.09 -1.75 -10.77
CA ASP A 100 20.93 -2.44 -12.05
C ASP A 100 20.57 -3.93 -11.93
N GLU A 101 21.12 -4.65 -10.94
CA GLU A 101 20.89 -6.09 -10.83
C GLU A 101 19.57 -6.44 -10.13
N TYR A 102 19.25 -5.72 -9.05
CA TYR A 102 18.09 -6.03 -8.19
C TYR A 102 16.85 -5.24 -8.57
N PHE A 103 17.00 -3.93 -8.77
CA PHE A 103 15.85 -3.04 -8.94
C PHE A 103 15.34 -3.00 -10.39
N GLN A 104 16.11 -3.48 -11.37
CA GLN A 104 15.63 -3.60 -12.74
C GLN A 104 14.47 -4.59 -12.88
N GLU A 105 14.52 -5.75 -12.23
CA GLU A 105 13.39 -6.70 -12.26
C GLU A 105 12.16 -6.14 -11.56
N LEU A 106 12.34 -5.50 -10.40
CA LEU A 106 11.25 -4.79 -9.72
C LEU A 106 10.62 -3.69 -10.58
N LYS A 107 11.44 -2.99 -11.37
CA LYS A 107 10.97 -1.97 -12.31
C LYS A 107 10.19 -2.58 -13.47
N LYS A 108 10.64 -3.73 -14.01
CA LYS A 108 9.89 -4.48 -15.04
C LYS A 108 8.51 -4.89 -14.54
N TYR A 109 8.40 -5.43 -13.33
CA TYR A 109 7.09 -5.78 -12.76
C TYR A 109 6.18 -4.55 -12.58
N LYS A 110 6.75 -3.40 -12.20
CA LYS A 110 5.98 -2.14 -12.14
C LYS A 110 5.47 -1.72 -13.50
N ASP A 111 6.30 -1.84 -14.54
CA ASP A 111 5.91 -1.50 -15.90
C ASP A 111 4.82 -2.47 -16.40
N GLU A 112 4.95 -3.78 -16.14
CA GLU A 112 3.90 -4.78 -16.43
C GLU A 112 2.58 -4.46 -15.73
N ILE A 113 2.62 -4.13 -14.42
CA ILE A 113 1.44 -3.72 -13.66
C ILE A 113 0.82 -2.44 -14.25
N SER A 114 1.65 -1.49 -14.70
CA SER A 114 1.18 -0.27 -15.35
C SER A 114 0.48 -0.56 -16.68
N GLU A 115 0.99 -1.51 -17.47
CA GLU A 115 0.35 -1.93 -18.72
C GLU A 115 -0.97 -2.67 -18.47
N ILE A 116 -1.03 -3.56 -17.47
CA ILE A 116 -2.30 -4.21 -17.05
C ILE A 116 -3.31 -3.14 -16.62
N ARG A 117 -2.88 -2.11 -15.87
CA ARG A 117 -3.73 -0.98 -15.50
C ARG A 117 -4.26 -0.26 -16.73
N LYS A 118 -3.42 0.07 -17.72
CA LYS A 118 -3.87 0.76 -18.94
C LYS A 118 -4.82 -0.08 -19.78
N LYS A 119 -4.62 -1.41 -19.80
CA LYS A 119 -5.41 -2.34 -20.60
C LYS A 119 -6.81 -2.59 -20.05
N HIS A 120 -6.94 -2.72 -18.73
CA HIS A 120 -8.17 -3.18 -18.09
C HIS A 120 -8.87 -2.13 -17.21
N LEU A 121 -8.14 -1.11 -16.75
CA LEU A 121 -8.66 -0.11 -15.83
C LEU A 121 -8.80 1.23 -16.50
N THR A 122 -9.95 1.87 -16.29
CA THR A 122 -10.19 3.23 -16.78
C THR A 122 -9.88 4.22 -15.66
N PRO A 123 -8.85 5.08 -15.80
CA PRO A 123 -8.50 6.05 -14.76
C PRO A 123 -9.53 7.17 -14.70
N LEU A 124 -9.86 7.58 -13.48
CA LEU A 124 -10.71 8.74 -13.19
C LEU A 124 -9.86 9.91 -12.68
N LYS A 125 -10.31 11.13 -12.97
CA LYS A 125 -9.77 12.39 -12.44
C LYS A 125 -10.44 12.74 -11.12
N THR A 126 -11.69 12.33 -10.95
CA THR A 126 -12.50 12.65 -9.77
C THR A 126 -12.05 11.86 -8.53
N ARG A 127 -11.42 10.70 -8.70
CA ARG A 127 -10.95 9.82 -7.61
C ARG A 127 -9.59 9.23 -7.94
N ASP A 128 -8.83 8.86 -6.90
CA ASP A 128 -7.58 8.10 -7.03
C ASP A 128 -7.78 6.65 -7.55
N GLU A 129 -9.03 6.18 -7.56
CA GLU A 129 -9.42 4.83 -7.91
C GLU A 129 -9.77 4.76 -9.41
N SER A 130 -9.46 3.63 -10.04
CA SER A 130 -9.80 3.37 -11.45
C SER A 130 -11.03 2.48 -11.55
N ILE A 131 -11.76 2.55 -12.66
CA ILE A 131 -12.92 1.68 -12.88
C ILE A 131 -12.50 0.39 -13.59
N LEU A 132 -13.03 -0.72 -13.10
CA LEU A 132 -12.98 -2.04 -13.71
C LEU A 132 -14.39 -2.49 -14.05
N HIS A 133 -14.60 -2.95 -15.27
CA HIS A 133 -15.84 -3.62 -15.63
C HIS A 133 -15.82 -5.07 -15.11
N LEU A 134 -16.94 -5.52 -14.53
CA LEU A 134 -17.05 -6.81 -13.86
C LEU A 134 -16.90 -8.01 -14.80
N ASP A 135 -17.22 -7.85 -16.09
CA ASP A 135 -16.98 -8.83 -17.16
C ASP A 135 -15.48 -9.14 -17.34
N LYS A 136 -14.63 -8.12 -17.20
CA LYS A 136 -13.17 -8.23 -17.33
C LYS A 136 -12.48 -8.55 -16.02
N LYS A 137 -13.20 -8.62 -14.90
CA LYS A 137 -12.62 -8.82 -13.57
C LYS A 137 -11.85 -10.13 -13.44
N LEU A 138 -12.35 -11.23 -14.02
CA LEU A 138 -11.64 -12.51 -14.00
C LEU A 138 -10.30 -12.40 -14.72
N LEU A 139 -10.31 -11.88 -15.96
CA LEU A 139 -9.09 -11.69 -16.75
C LEU A 139 -8.09 -10.74 -16.07
N PHE A 140 -8.57 -9.62 -15.52
CA PHE A 140 -7.76 -8.68 -14.78
C PHE A 140 -7.11 -9.34 -13.55
N ASN A 141 -7.89 -10.09 -12.77
CA ASN A 141 -7.42 -10.78 -11.58
C ASN A 141 -6.37 -11.84 -11.92
N ASP A 142 -6.57 -12.61 -13.00
CA ASP A 142 -5.61 -13.62 -13.41
C ASP A 142 -4.28 -12.99 -13.88
N GLU A 143 -4.35 -11.95 -14.71
CA GLU A 143 -3.16 -11.23 -15.18
C GLU A 143 -2.40 -10.55 -14.02
N ILE A 144 -3.11 -9.84 -13.13
CA ILE A 144 -2.48 -9.13 -12.01
C ILE A 144 -1.93 -10.10 -10.96
N ASN A 145 -2.67 -11.17 -10.62
CA ASN A 145 -2.20 -12.14 -9.63
C ASN A 145 -0.96 -12.88 -10.10
N ASN A 146 -0.87 -13.23 -11.39
CA ASN A 146 0.33 -13.83 -11.96
C ASN A 146 1.56 -12.93 -11.82
N VAL A 147 1.42 -11.64 -12.11
CA VAL A 147 2.52 -10.66 -11.93
C VAL A 147 2.84 -10.46 -10.45
N VAL A 148 1.83 -10.35 -9.59
CA VAL A 148 1.99 -10.20 -8.14
C VAL A 148 2.68 -11.40 -7.52
N ASP A 149 2.39 -12.62 -7.96
CA ASP A 149 3.02 -13.84 -7.46
C ASP A 149 4.47 -13.94 -7.88
N LYS A 150 4.78 -13.60 -9.15
CA LYS A 150 6.18 -13.46 -9.61
C LYS A 150 6.94 -12.40 -8.81
N TYR A 151 6.30 -11.25 -8.58
CA TYR A 151 6.86 -10.16 -7.78
C TYR A 151 7.16 -10.61 -6.35
N LYS A 152 6.18 -11.24 -5.66
CA LYS A 152 6.35 -11.77 -4.29
C LYS A 152 7.47 -12.80 -4.22
N LYS A 153 7.56 -13.69 -5.21
CA LYS A 153 8.63 -14.69 -5.28
C LYS A 153 9.99 -14.02 -5.43
N HIS A 154 10.13 -13.11 -6.40
CA HIS A 154 11.38 -12.37 -6.61
C HIS A 154 11.80 -11.60 -5.34
N VAL A 155 10.85 -10.93 -4.67
CA VAL A 155 11.08 -10.21 -3.41
C VAL A 155 11.52 -11.14 -2.27
N LYS A 156 11.01 -12.38 -2.23
CA LYS A 156 11.41 -13.38 -1.22
C LYS A 156 12.80 -13.95 -1.49
N ASP A 157 13.11 -14.28 -2.73
CA ASP A 157 14.43 -14.82 -3.12
C ASP A 157 15.54 -13.77 -2.88
N SER A 158 15.15 -12.51 -3.04
CA SER A 158 15.91 -11.31 -2.80
C SER A 158 16.29 -11.02 -1.34
N VAL A 159 15.65 -11.66 -0.35
CA VAL A 159 15.92 -11.44 1.08
C VAL A 159 17.39 -11.68 1.41
N HIS A 160 17.94 -12.77 0.89
CA HIS A 160 19.33 -13.14 1.15
C HIS A 160 20.32 -12.15 0.55
N LEU A 161 20.02 -11.61 -0.64
CA LEU A 161 20.84 -10.57 -1.28
C LEU A 161 20.87 -9.30 -0.42
N LEU A 162 19.72 -8.86 0.08
CA LEU A 162 19.62 -7.71 0.97
C LEU A 162 20.37 -7.92 2.28
N GLN A 163 20.22 -9.09 2.90
CA GLN A 163 20.91 -9.44 4.14
C GLN A 163 22.43 -9.50 3.94
N ASN A 164 22.89 -10.10 2.84
CA ASN A 164 24.30 -10.14 2.48
C ASN A 164 24.84 -8.73 2.24
N LYS A 165 24.05 -7.86 1.62
CA LYS A 165 24.45 -6.47 1.38
C LYS A 165 24.59 -5.67 2.67
N ILE A 166 23.62 -5.78 3.59
CA ILE A 166 23.72 -5.17 4.93
C ILE A 166 24.97 -5.66 5.66
N THR A 167 25.23 -6.97 5.60
CA THR A 167 26.40 -7.59 6.24
C THR A 167 27.71 -7.09 5.63
N ASN A 168 27.78 -7.03 4.30
CA ASN A 168 28.94 -6.52 3.56
C ASN A 168 29.19 -5.03 3.85
N THR A 169 28.13 -4.23 3.96
CA THR A 169 28.26 -2.82 4.35
C THR A 169 28.78 -2.70 5.78
N LYS A 170 28.32 -3.56 6.70
CA LYS A 170 28.82 -3.61 8.08
C LYS A 170 30.31 -3.96 8.14
N THR A 171 30.73 -5.02 7.44
CA THR A 171 32.14 -5.46 7.41
C THR A 171 33.05 -4.43 6.73
N ASN A 172 32.58 -3.83 5.64
CA ASN A 172 33.31 -2.77 4.94
C ASN A 172 33.48 -1.52 5.81
N LEU A 173 32.44 -1.12 6.55
CA LEU A 173 32.53 0.01 7.48
C LEU A 173 33.53 -0.29 8.60
N LEU A 174 33.49 -1.51 9.16
CA LEU A 174 34.43 -1.95 10.18
C LEU A 174 35.88 -1.88 9.68
N SER A 175 36.15 -2.37 8.47
CA SER A 175 37.48 -2.30 7.84
C SER A 175 37.97 -0.86 7.71
N VAL A 176 37.11 0.04 7.19
CA VAL A 176 37.47 1.45 6.98
C VAL A 176 37.74 2.17 8.30
N LEU A 177 36.93 1.92 9.34
CA LEU A 177 37.14 2.51 10.66
C LEU A 177 38.41 1.97 11.32
N THR A 178 38.68 0.66 11.18
CA THR A 178 39.89 0.03 11.72
C THR A 178 41.14 0.60 11.05
N GLU A 179 41.15 0.68 9.72
CA GLU A 179 42.24 1.31 8.95
C GLU A 179 42.45 2.77 9.38
N PHE A 180 41.36 3.53 9.56
CA PHE A 180 41.44 4.91 10.01
C PHE A 180 42.09 5.03 11.40
N PHE A 181 41.66 4.23 12.36
CA PHE A 181 42.22 4.26 13.71
C PHE A 181 43.68 3.77 13.75
N MET A 182 44.05 2.83 12.89
CA MET A 182 45.45 2.39 12.73
C MET A 182 46.35 3.48 12.13
N LEU A 183 45.81 4.34 11.26
CA LEU A 183 46.51 5.52 10.73
C LEU A 183 46.55 6.67 11.76
N ASN A 184 45.56 6.75 12.64
CA ASN A 184 45.39 7.82 13.64
C ASN A 184 45.53 7.28 15.07
N LYS A 185 46.69 6.66 15.36
CA LYS A 185 46.98 5.98 16.63
C LYS A 185 46.82 6.87 17.86
N GLU A 186 47.01 8.19 17.70
CA GLU A 186 46.84 9.17 18.78
C GLU A 186 45.40 9.24 19.31
N GLU A 187 44.40 8.80 18.53
CA GLU A 187 43.02 8.71 19.01
C GLU A 187 42.73 7.43 19.81
N LEU A 188 43.62 6.43 19.75
CA LEU A 188 43.42 5.12 20.39
C LEU A 188 44.11 5.03 21.75
N ILE A 189 45.27 5.66 21.89
CA ILE A 189 46.13 5.48 23.05
C ILE A 189 46.83 6.78 23.40
N ASP A 190 47.04 7.00 24.70
CA ASP A 190 47.79 8.15 25.18
C ASP A 190 49.25 8.10 24.69
N LYS A 191 49.84 9.27 24.43
CA LYS A 191 51.21 9.42 23.89
C LYS A 191 52.27 8.84 24.83
N ASP A 192 51.94 8.78 26.12
CA ASP A 192 52.80 8.26 27.18
C ASP A 192 52.60 6.77 27.47
N SER A 193 51.71 6.09 26.74
CA SER A 193 51.48 4.66 26.95
C SER A 193 52.67 3.79 26.51
N LEU A 194 52.99 2.80 27.34
CA LEU A 194 54.03 1.79 27.08
C LEU A 194 53.72 0.92 25.86
N PHE A 195 52.44 0.81 25.47
CA PHE A 195 52.00 -0.04 24.36
C PHE A 195 51.84 0.71 23.03
N LYS A 196 52.24 1.98 22.94
CA LYS A 196 52.04 2.83 21.75
C LYS A 196 52.69 2.33 20.46
N ASN A 197 53.66 1.43 20.55
CA ASN A 197 54.34 0.83 19.41
C ASN A 197 53.98 -0.65 19.19
N ASN A 198 53.13 -1.23 20.06
CA ASN A 198 52.69 -2.61 19.91
C ASN A 198 51.59 -2.69 18.85
N ILE A 199 51.92 -3.22 17.67
CA ILE A 199 51.02 -3.28 16.51
C ILE A 199 49.81 -4.17 16.78
N GLU A 200 49.99 -5.32 17.44
CA GLU A 200 48.89 -6.25 17.76
C GLU A 200 47.91 -5.62 18.76
N TYR A 201 48.43 -4.92 19.77
CA TYR A 201 47.60 -4.21 20.74
C TYR A 201 46.83 -3.04 20.12
N LEU A 202 47.47 -2.28 19.23
CA LEU A 202 46.83 -1.20 18.50
C LEU A 202 45.75 -1.70 17.53
N ASP A 203 45.99 -2.81 16.83
CA ASP A 203 45.01 -3.43 15.94
C ASP A 203 43.78 -3.92 16.72
N TYR A 204 44.00 -4.54 17.89
CA TYR A 204 42.93 -4.93 18.80
C TYR A 204 42.09 -3.72 19.24
N LEU A 205 42.73 -2.66 19.73
CA LEU A 205 42.03 -1.43 20.15
C LEU A 205 41.29 -0.74 19.00
N ALA A 206 41.89 -0.69 17.81
CA ALA A 206 41.28 -0.14 16.62
C ALA A 206 40.00 -0.90 16.25
N LYS A 207 40.06 -2.23 16.25
CA LYS A 207 38.90 -3.10 16.00
C LYS A 207 37.81 -2.91 17.03
N THR A 208 38.14 -2.96 18.33
CA THR A 208 37.16 -2.76 19.41
C THR A 208 36.46 -1.40 19.30
N LYS A 209 37.21 -0.33 19.06
CA LYS A 209 36.62 1.02 18.90
C LYS A 209 35.77 1.13 17.64
N ALA A 210 36.17 0.49 16.54
CA ALA A 210 35.38 0.42 15.32
C ALA A 210 34.08 -0.39 15.54
N GLU A 211 34.14 -1.52 16.24
CA GLU A 211 32.98 -2.34 16.59
C GLU A 211 31.99 -1.57 17.45
N ASP A 212 32.45 -0.83 18.45
CA ASP A 212 31.60 0.01 19.30
C ASP A 212 30.81 1.05 18.50
N ILE A 213 31.45 1.68 17.50
CA ILE A 213 30.80 2.63 16.61
C ILE A 213 29.76 1.91 15.73
N VAL A 214 30.16 0.79 15.13
CA VAL A 214 29.29 -0.02 14.26
C VAL A 214 28.07 -0.56 15.02
N HIS A 215 28.22 -0.94 16.29
CA HIS A 215 27.12 -1.42 17.15
C HIS A 215 26.13 -0.33 17.56
N LYS A 216 26.59 0.92 17.67
CA LYS A 216 25.71 2.08 17.94
C LYS A 216 24.84 2.47 16.74
N ILE A 217 25.19 2.02 15.54
CA ILE A 217 24.41 2.32 14.32
C ILE A 217 23.18 1.41 14.28
N LYS A 218 22.00 2.01 14.05
CA LYS A 218 20.76 1.27 13.82
C LYS A 218 20.73 0.75 12.38
N TRP A 219 21.18 -0.49 12.20
CA TRP A 219 21.13 -1.18 10.91
C TRP A 219 19.69 -1.56 10.55
N PRO A 220 19.28 -1.37 9.28
CA PRO A 220 17.97 -1.82 8.84
C PRO A 220 17.92 -3.34 8.76
N ASN A 221 16.75 -3.90 9.01
CA ASN A 221 16.50 -5.33 8.85
C ASN A 221 16.05 -5.62 7.41
N ALA A 222 16.67 -6.61 6.75
CA ALA A 222 16.30 -7.03 5.39
C ALA A 222 14.79 -7.35 5.27
N HIS A 223 14.22 -8.02 6.27
CA HIS A 223 12.80 -8.35 6.30
C HIS A 223 11.91 -7.11 6.42
N GLU A 224 12.33 -6.08 7.16
CA GLU A 224 11.60 -4.82 7.26
C GLU A 224 11.65 -4.00 5.97
N LEU A 225 12.78 -4.03 5.26
CA LEU A 225 12.91 -3.40 3.94
C LEU A 225 11.99 -4.07 2.92
N ILE A 226 11.93 -5.40 2.95
CA ILE A 226 11.11 -6.21 2.06
C ILE A 226 9.62 -6.10 2.36
N LYS A 227 9.24 -6.01 3.64
CA LYS A 227 7.83 -5.82 4.01
C LYS A 227 7.24 -4.54 3.39
N LYS A 228 8.07 -3.54 3.08
CA LYS A 228 7.60 -2.33 2.38
C LYS A 228 7.34 -2.57 0.89
N LEU A 229 7.94 -3.59 0.29
CA LEU A 229 7.78 -4.01 -1.11
C LEU A 229 6.51 -4.86 -1.25
N GLU A 230 5.36 -4.18 -1.35
CA GLU A 230 4.06 -4.83 -1.46
C GLU A 230 3.23 -4.23 -2.59
N VAL A 231 2.40 -5.08 -3.20
CA VAL A 231 1.38 -4.67 -4.17
C VAL A 231 0.02 -4.83 -3.48
N ASN A 232 -0.66 -3.71 -3.27
CA ASN A 232 -1.97 -3.65 -2.66
C ASN A 232 -3.03 -3.43 -3.72
N ILE A 233 -4.06 -4.29 -3.70
CA ILE A 233 -5.23 -4.21 -4.57
C ILE A 233 -6.45 -4.09 -3.66
N MET A 234 -7.20 -3.01 -3.80
CA MET A 234 -8.47 -2.82 -3.10
C MET A 234 -9.59 -2.68 -4.11
N TYR A 235 -10.72 -3.31 -3.82
CA TYR A 235 -11.94 -3.19 -4.59
C TYR A 235 -12.96 -2.43 -3.76
N SER A 236 -13.59 -1.42 -4.36
CA SER A 236 -14.67 -0.67 -3.74
C SER A 236 -15.87 -0.67 -4.70
N ASP A 237 -17.06 -0.89 -4.17
CA ASP A 237 -18.27 -0.87 -4.99
C ASP A 237 -18.73 0.57 -5.23
N ILE A 238 -19.45 0.79 -6.34
CA ILE A 238 -20.11 2.07 -6.59
C ILE A 238 -21.20 2.26 -5.56
N THR A 239 -21.22 3.45 -4.94
CA THR A 239 -22.21 3.81 -3.93
C THR A 239 -23.26 4.77 -4.48
N PHE A 240 -24.34 4.93 -3.71
CA PHE A 240 -25.38 5.91 -3.99
C PHE A 240 -24.84 7.34 -4.14
N GLU A 241 -23.91 7.75 -3.28
CA GLU A 241 -23.32 9.10 -3.31
C GLU A 241 -22.47 9.33 -4.56
N ASP A 242 -21.81 8.29 -5.08
CA ASP A 242 -21.05 8.39 -6.34
C ASP A 242 -22.00 8.67 -7.50
N LEU A 243 -23.14 7.98 -7.55
CA LEU A 243 -24.16 8.16 -8.60
C LEU A 243 -24.89 9.52 -8.53
N LYS A 244 -24.79 10.25 -7.42
CA LYS A 244 -25.32 11.63 -7.29
C LYS A 244 -24.36 12.67 -7.87
N ASN A 245 -23.08 12.35 -7.98
CA ASN A 245 -22.06 13.31 -8.37
C ASN A 245 -22.03 13.53 -9.90
N LYS A 246 -22.60 14.66 -10.35
CA LYS A 246 -22.66 15.03 -11.78
C LYS A 246 -21.29 15.09 -12.46
N ASN A 247 -20.23 15.47 -11.75
CA ASN A 247 -18.88 15.52 -12.34
C ASN A 247 -18.36 14.12 -12.63
N LEU A 248 -18.61 13.18 -11.72
CA LEU A 248 -18.26 11.77 -11.93
C LEU A 248 -19.09 11.21 -13.10
N LEU A 249 -20.40 11.43 -13.12
CA LEU A 249 -21.27 10.94 -14.21
C LEU A 249 -20.83 11.46 -15.59
N ASN A 250 -20.50 12.75 -15.70
CA ASN A 250 -19.96 13.32 -16.93
C ASN A 250 -18.67 12.61 -17.35
N GLU A 251 -17.78 12.35 -16.40
CA GLU A 251 -16.53 11.63 -16.66
C GLU A 251 -16.78 10.17 -17.08
N LEU A 252 -17.80 9.48 -16.53
CA LEU A 252 -18.17 8.13 -16.96
C LEU A 252 -18.68 8.11 -18.41
N VAL A 253 -19.46 9.12 -18.82
CA VAL A 253 -19.94 9.26 -20.20
C VAL A 253 -18.78 9.57 -21.15
N GLU A 254 -17.90 10.50 -20.78
CA GLU A 254 -16.72 10.85 -21.58
C GLU A 254 -15.78 9.66 -21.80
N LYS A 255 -15.74 8.74 -20.84
CA LYS A 255 -14.95 7.51 -20.88
C LYS A 255 -15.70 6.33 -21.51
N GLU A 256 -16.91 6.55 -22.03
CA GLU A 256 -17.78 5.52 -22.64
C GLU A 256 -18.07 4.33 -21.71
N ILE A 257 -18.05 4.58 -20.39
CA ILE A 257 -18.37 3.57 -19.37
C ILE A 257 -19.89 3.41 -19.23
N ILE A 258 -20.62 4.53 -19.37
CA ILE A 258 -22.08 4.61 -19.37
C ILE A 258 -22.54 5.42 -20.58
N ASP A 259 -23.76 5.21 -21.06
CA ASP A 259 -24.29 5.94 -22.20
C ASP A 259 -25.06 7.23 -21.80
N LYS A 260 -25.57 7.97 -22.80
CA LYS A 260 -26.35 9.19 -22.54
C LYS A 260 -27.74 8.91 -21.95
N SER A 261 -28.29 7.72 -22.16
CA SER A 261 -29.57 7.29 -21.57
C SER A 261 -29.38 7.04 -20.08
N ASP A 262 -28.35 6.26 -19.74
CA ASP A 262 -27.86 6.00 -18.39
C ASP A 262 -27.59 7.31 -17.64
N PHE A 263 -26.94 8.29 -18.29
CA PHE A 263 -26.71 9.61 -17.70
C PHE A 263 -28.00 10.36 -17.38
N ASN A 264 -28.98 10.35 -18.29
CA ASN A 264 -30.24 11.05 -18.07
C ASN A 264 -31.04 10.41 -16.93
N GLU A 265 -31.10 9.08 -16.86
CA GLU A 265 -31.71 8.35 -15.75
C GLU A 265 -31.03 8.68 -14.41
N LEU A 266 -29.70 8.74 -14.38
CA LEU A 266 -28.91 9.11 -13.20
C LEU A 266 -29.01 10.60 -12.83
N ALA A 267 -29.17 11.48 -13.81
CA ALA A 267 -29.33 12.91 -13.60
C ALA A 267 -30.73 13.25 -13.07
N GLU A 268 -31.79 12.62 -13.59
CA GLU A 268 -33.15 12.72 -13.07
C GLU A 268 -33.23 12.18 -11.64
N PHE A 269 -32.58 11.03 -11.39
CA PHE A 269 -32.36 10.48 -10.06
C PHE A 269 -31.76 11.52 -9.09
N SER A 270 -30.67 12.19 -9.48
CA SER A 270 -30.01 13.19 -8.62
C SER A 270 -30.89 14.40 -8.29
N GLN A 271 -31.81 14.77 -9.20
CA GLN A 271 -32.71 15.91 -9.03
C GLN A 271 -33.91 15.58 -8.14
N ALA A 272 -34.50 14.39 -8.28
CA ALA A 272 -35.62 13.93 -7.45
C ALA A 272 -35.26 13.89 -5.95
N ILE A 273 -34.01 13.55 -5.63
CA ILE A 273 -33.50 13.50 -4.24
C ILE A 273 -33.28 14.89 -3.64
N VAL A 274 -32.88 15.88 -4.45
CA VAL A 274 -32.67 17.26 -3.96
C VAL A 274 -34.01 17.91 -3.60
N LEU A 275 -35.09 17.56 -4.28
CA LEU A 275 -36.42 18.03 -3.97
C LEU A 275 -36.92 17.44 -2.64
N GLU A 276 -36.68 16.15 -2.37
CA GLU A 276 -37.10 15.49 -1.11
C GLU A 276 -36.34 15.92 0.16
N ASN A 277 -35.17 16.56 0.04
CA ASN A 277 -34.43 17.07 1.20
C ASN A 277 -34.71 18.56 1.50
N ASN A 278 -35.53 19.22 0.68
CA ASN A 278 -35.91 20.63 0.83
C ASN A 278 -37.39 20.85 1.16
N ASP A 279 -38.17 19.77 1.28
CA ASP A 279 -39.54 19.74 1.81
C ASP A 279 -39.54 19.13 3.23
#